data_AF-A0A401K1X7-F1
#
_entry.id   AF-A0A401K1X7-F1
#
_cell.length_a   1.000
_cell.length_b   1.000
_cell.length_c   1.000
_cell.angle_alpha   90.00
_cell.angle_beta   90.00
_cell.angle_gamma   90.00
#
_symmetry.space_group_name_H-M   'P 1'
#
loop_
_entity.id
_entity.type
_entity.pdbx_description
1 polymer ?
#
loop_
_entity_poly.entity_id
_entity_poly.type
_entity_poly.pdbx_seq_one_letter_code
_entity_poly.pdbx_strand_id
1 'polypeptide(L)' 'MYGIRLRTQIRCADLTLRGHAMAIPTPGFLSRPGIARLRESAGPIHYARADLSGDSVVEEAAWWGDRAARRILGG' A
#
# COMPACT_ATOMS: atom_id res chain seq x y z
N MET A 1 -3.74 -16.58 -27.62
CA MET A 1 -4.06 -17.28 -26.35
C MET A 1 -2.91 -18.20 -25.97
N TYR A 2 -2.06 -17.80 -25.03
CA TYR A 2 -0.91 -18.60 -24.56
C TYR A 2 -1.30 -19.76 -23.62
N GLY A 3 -2.55 -19.80 -23.14
CA GLY A 3 -2.95 -20.62 -22.00
C GLY A 3 -2.80 -22.14 -22.15
N ILE A 4 -3.13 -22.72 -23.31
CA ILE A 4 -3.17 -24.18 -23.43
C ILE A 4 -1.78 -24.82 -23.52
N ARG A 5 -0.82 -24.12 -24.16
CA ARG A 5 0.58 -24.54 -24.22
C ARG A 5 1.34 -24.23 -22.94
N LEU A 6 0.98 -23.14 -22.24
CA LEU A 6 1.56 -22.82 -20.94
C LEU A 6 1.21 -23.89 -19.90
N ARG A 7 -0.03 -24.39 -19.92
CA ARG A 7 -0.50 -25.40 -18.96
C ARG A 7 0.30 -26.71 -19.02
N THR A 8 0.70 -27.17 -20.20
CA THR A 8 1.51 -28.40 -20.33
C THR A 8 2.97 -28.22 -19.89
N GLN A 9 3.41 -26.98 -19.69
CA GLN A 9 4.79 -26.63 -19.28
C GLN A 9 4.92 -26.31 -17.79
N ILE A 10 3.82 -26.05 -17.08
CA ILE A 10 3.85 -25.79 -15.62
C ILE A 10 4.27 -27.07 -14.89
N ARG A 11 5.37 -26.99 -14.14
CA ARG A 11 5.89 -28.08 -13.29
C ARG A 11 5.37 -28.01 -11.86
N CYS A 12 5.21 -26.80 -11.33
CA CYS A 12 4.64 -26.53 -10.01
C CYS A 12 3.97 -25.16 -10.04
N ALA A 13 2.93 -24.98 -9.22
CA ALA A 13 2.28 -23.70 -9.00
C ALA A 13 1.84 -23.58 -7.55
N ASP A 14 2.35 -22.57 -6.85
CA ASP A 14 1.92 -22.23 -5.51
C ASP A 14 0.90 -21.09 -5.57
N LEU A 15 -0.22 -21.29 -4.85
CA LEU A 15 -1.32 -20.34 -4.82
C LEU A 15 -1.52 -19.84 -3.40
N THR A 16 -1.47 -18.53 -3.23
CA THR A 16 -1.80 -17.87 -1.96
C THR A 16 -2.93 -16.89 -2.19
N LEU A 17 -4.02 -17.05 -1.45
CA LEU A 17 -5.13 -16.09 -1.44
C LEU A 17 -4.94 -15.09 -0.29
N ARG A 18 -4.99 -13.80 -0.62
CA ARG A 18 -4.99 -12.71 0.37
C ARG A 18 -6.25 -11.88 0.18
N GLY A 19 -7.22 -12.03 1.09
CA GLY A 19 -8.53 -11.38 1.00
C GLY A 19 -8.49 -9.84 0.98
N HIS A 20 -7.47 -9.25 1.60
CA HIS A 20 -7.21 -7.80 1.56
C HIS A 20 -5.71 -7.56 1.31
N ALA A 21 -5.23 -7.95 0.13
CA ALA A 21 -3.81 -7.80 -0.23
C ALA A 21 -3.40 -6.33 -0.40
N MET A 22 -4.33 -5.49 -0.85
CA MET A 22 -4.09 -4.10 -1.24
C MET A 22 -5.27 -3.21 -0.81
N ALA A 23 -5.00 -1.91 -0.69
CA ALA A 23 -6.02 -0.89 -0.60
C ALA A 23 -6.96 -0.99 -1.81
N ILE A 24 -8.24 -0.74 -1.57
CA ILE A 24 -9.28 -0.71 -2.60
C ILE A 24 -9.86 0.71 -2.60
N PRO A 25 -9.15 1.70 -3.20
CA PRO A 25 -9.61 3.07 -3.20
C PRO A 25 -10.90 3.19 -4.01
N THR A 26 -11.83 3.97 -3.50
CA THR A 26 -13.05 4.38 -4.22
C THR A 26 -12.89 5.83 -4.69
N PRO A 27 -13.65 6.27 -5.72
CA PRO A 27 -13.63 7.67 -6.12
C PRO A 27 -13.78 8.62 -4.91
N GLY A 28 -12.90 9.63 -4.86
CA GLY A 28 -12.80 10.54 -3.72
C GLY A 28 -11.90 10.07 -2.56
N PHE A 29 -11.23 8.91 -2.67
CA PHE A 29 -10.35 8.40 -1.61
C PHE A 29 -9.32 9.42 -1.11
N LEU A 30 -8.59 10.07 -2.02
CA LEU A 30 -7.52 11.03 -1.67
C LEU A 30 -8.05 12.33 -1.06
N SER A 31 -9.30 12.70 -1.36
CA SER A 31 -9.98 13.87 -0.80
C SER A 31 -10.78 13.54 0.47
N ARG A 32 -10.75 12.27 0.95
CA ARG A 32 -11.41 11.91 2.21
C ARG A 32 -10.74 12.63 3.39
N PRO A 33 -11.50 13.36 4.22
CA PRO A 33 -10.95 14.06 5.39
C PRO A 33 -10.21 13.14 6.36
N GLY A 34 -10.60 11.87 6.46
CA GLY A 34 -9.92 10.89 7.30
C GLY A 34 -8.49 10.60 6.84
N ILE A 35 -8.27 10.44 5.53
CA ILE A 35 -6.92 10.20 4.98
C ILE A 35 -6.04 11.44 5.17
N ALA A 36 -6.59 12.64 4.93
CA ALA A 36 -5.87 13.89 5.19
C ALA A 36 -5.40 13.99 6.65
N ARG A 37 -6.29 13.71 7.62
CA ARG A 37 -5.95 13.69 9.05
C ARG A 37 -4.84 12.71 9.41
N LEU A 38 -4.82 11.52 8.80
CA LEU A 38 -3.75 10.54 9.04
C LEU A 38 -2.40 11.05 8.52
N ARG A 39 -2.37 11.65 7.32
CA ARG A 39 -1.17 12.24 6.72
C ARG A 39 -0.61 13.40 7.54
N GLU A 40 -1.49 14.18 8.16
CA GLU A 40 -1.19 15.38 8.95
C GLU A 40 -1.03 15.11 10.46
N SER A 41 -1.10 13.84 10.90
CA SER A 41 -0.91 13.48 12.31
C SER A 41 0.44 13.97 12.86
N ALA A 42 0.37 14.74 13.95
CA ALA A 42 1.51 15.39 14.60
C ALA A 42 1.69 14.97 16.07
N GLY A 43 1.01 13.89 16.49
CA GLY A 43 1.15 13.32 17.83
C GLY A 43 2.30 12.32 17.94
N PRO A 44 2.42 11.62 19.08
CA PRO A 44 3.47 10.60 19.30
C PRO A 44 3.30 9.35 18.42
N ILE A 45 2.19 9.24 17.68
CA ILE A 45 1.90 8.13 16.77
C ILE A 45 2.00 8.64 15.34
N HIS A 46 2.85 8.00 14.53
CA HIS A 46 3.03 8.30 13.12
C HIS A 46 2.50 7.16 12.25
N TYR A 47 1.83 7.52 11.14
CA TYR A 47 1.34 6.58 10.14
C TYR A 47 2.26 6.56 8.93
N ALA A 48 2.61 5.36 8.46
CA ALA A 48 3.61 5.15 7.40
C ALA A 48 3.18 4.11 6.33
N ARG A 49 1.87 3.93 6.13
CA ARG A 49 1.32 2.90 5.25
C ARG A 49 1.18 3.41 3.80
N ALA A 50 1.41 2.56 2.80
CA ALA A 50 1.15 2.88 1.39
C ALA A 50 -0.31 3.29 1.13
N ASP A 51 -1.25 2.77 1.93
CA ASP A 51 -2.68 3.11 1.89
C ASP A 51 -2.93 4.62 2.08
N LEU A 52 -1.99 5.36 2.68
CA LEU A 52 -2.05 6.81 2.76
C LEU A 52 -2.01 7.48 1.39
N SER A 53 -1.52 6.82 0.34
CA SER A 53 -1.54 7.30 -1.05
C SER A 53 -2.64 6.68 -1.90
N GLY A 54 -3.40 5.73 -1.37
CA GLY A 54 -4.47 5.03 -2.11
C GLY A 54 -3.97 3.84 -2.94
N ASP A 55 -2.67 3.74 -3.19
CA ASP A 55 -2.05 2.65 -3.94
C ASP A 55 -1.11 1.83 -3.05
N SER A 56 -1.21 0.50 -3.13
CA SER A 56 -0.39 -0.43 -2.35
C SER A 56 0.90 -0.83 -3.09
N VAL A 57 1.68 0.16 -3.50
CA VAL A 57 2.99 -0.05 -4.12
C VAL A 57 4.12 0.16 -3.12
N VAL A 58 5.28 -0.45 -3.38
CA VAL A 58 6.42 -0.43 -2.46
C VAL A 58 6.99 0.98 -2.32
N GLU A 59 6.98 1.74 -3.41
CA GLU A 59 7.44 3.12 -3.51
C GLU A 59 6.70 4.03 -2.54
N GLU A 60 5.37 3.89 -2.48
CA GLU A 60 4.53 4.65 -1.56
C GLU A 60 4.78 4.23 -0.10
N ALA A 61 4.95 2.92 0.16
CA ALA A 61 5.32 2.45 1.50
C ALA A 61 6.66 3.05 1.96
N ALA A 62 7.67 3.05 1.08
CA ALA A 62 8.98 3.58 1.37
C ALA A 62 8.94 5.10 1.60
N TRP A 63 8.20 5.83 0.77
CA TRP A 63 8.01 7.26 0.91
C TRP A 63 7.39 7.64 2.26
N TRP A 64 6.29 7.01 2.65
CA TRP A 64 5.65 7.28 3.93
C TRP A 64 6.50 6.84 5.12
N GLY A 65 7.30 5.77 4.96
CA GLY A 65 8.31 5.34 5.94
C GLY A 65 9.38 6.40 6.19
N ASP A 66 10.01 6.92 5.14
CA ASP A 66 11.01 8.00 5.24
C ASP A 66 10.41 9.27 5.85
N ARG A 67 9.20 9.66 5.43
CA ARG A 67 8.49 10.82 5.99
C ARG A 67 8.22 10.66 7.49
N ALA A 68 7.78 9.48 7.93
CA ALA A 68 7.57 9.21 9.35
C ALA A 68 8.90 9.24 10.12
N ALA A 69 9.96 8.62 9.61
CA ALA A 69 11.28 8.62 10.24
C ALA A 69 11.83 10.05 10.41
N ARG A 70 11.72 10.90 9.38
CA ARG A 70 12.12 12.31 9.46
C ARG A 70 11.33 13.10 10.51
N ARG A 71 10.03 12.82 10.66
CA ARG A 71 9.19 13.45 11.68
C ARG A 71 9.61 13.04 13.09
N ILE A 72 9.98 11.76 13.27
CA ILE A 72 10.45 11.23 14.55
C ILE A 72 11.83 11.81 14.92
N LEU A 73 12.75 11.86 13.95
CA LEU A 73 14.14 12.28 14.19
C LEU A 73 14.32 13.80 14.21
N GLY A 74 13.45 14.55 13.53
CA GLY A 74 13.47 16.01 13.48
C GLY A 74 12.55 16.70 14.48
N GLY A 75 11.89 15.92 15.35
CA GLY A 75 11.09 16.40 16.49
C GLY A 75 11.92 16.57 17.74
#